data_AF-A0A1Y5NB40-F1
#
_entry.id   AF-A0A1Y5NB40-F1
#
_cell.length_a   1.000
_cell.length_b   1.000
_cell.length_c   1.000
_cell.angle_alpha   90.00
_cell.angle_beta   90.00
_cell.angle_gamma   90.00
#
_symmetry.space_group_name_H-M   'P 1'
#
loop_
_entity.id
_entity.type
_entity.pdbx_description
1 polymer ?
#
loop_
_entity_poly.entity_id
_entity_poly.type
_entity_poly.pdbx_seq_one_letter_code
_entity_poly.pdbx_strand_id
1 'polypeptide(L)' 'MANLTQRDMAGILKVDAKTIYNWRKNKPELYRIVVLGFKFDEFLAQSRENLIELEKLAEENKTLRLK' A
#
# COMPACT_ATOMS: atom_id res chain seq x y z
N MET A 1 -0.69 8.90 1.65
CA MET A 1 -0.88 7.98 0.52
C MET A 1 -0.06 8.47 -0.66
N ALA A 2 1.11 7.88 -0.87
CA ALA A 2 1.89 8.14 -2.08
C ALA A 2 1.32 7.23 -3.17
N ASN A 3 0.42 7.77 -4.00
CA ASN A 3 -0.10 7.02 -5.13
C ASN A 3 1.05 6.68 -6.08
N LEU A 4 1.42 5.39 -6.17
CA LEU A 4 2.46 4.94 -7.09
C LEU A 4 2.12 5.38 -8.52
N THR A 5 3.06 6.06 -9.15
CA THR A 5 2.91 6.44 -10.55
C THR A 5 3.06 5.22 -11.45
N GLN A 6 2.70 5.36 -12.72
CA GLN A 6 2.94 4.34 -13.71
C GLN A 6 4.43 3.96 -13.85
N ARG A 7 5.33 4.93 -13.62
CA ARG A 7 6.78 4.70 -13.65
C ARG A 7 7.24 3.91 -12.44
N ASP A 8 6.69 4.19 -11.26
CA ASP A 8 7.03 3.46 -10.02
C ASP A 8 6.59 2.00 -10.12
N MET A 9 5.35 1.76 -10.54
CA MET A 9 4.84 0.40 -10.78
C MET A 9 5.71 -0.35 -11.80
N ALA A 10 6.14 0.32 -12.87
CA ALA A 10 7.00 -0.26 -13.89
C ALA A 10 8.39 -0.64 -13.33
N GLY A 11 8.97 0.25 -12.51
CA GLY A 11 10.24 0.00 -11.82
C GLY A 11 10.17 -1.21 -10.88
N ILE A 12 9.09 -1.32 -10.09
CA ILE A 12 8.89 -2.45 -9.17
C ILE A 12 8.73 -3.77 -9.93
N LEU A 13 7.94 -3.76 -11.01
CA LEU A 13 7.66 -4.96 -11.81
C LEU A 13 8.77 -5.31 -12.81
N LYS A 14 9.81 -4.46 -12.91
CA LYS A 14 10.91 -4.59 -13.89
C LYS A 14 10.41 -4.72 -15.33
N VAL A 15 9.44 -3.86 -15.69
CA VAL A 15 8.89 -3.75 -17.04
C VAL A 15 8.98 -2.32 -17.53
N ASP A 16 8.85 -2.10 -18.83
CA ASP A 16 8.70 -0.75 -19.37
C ASP A 16 7.40 -0.09 -18.90
N ALA A 17 7.42 1.23 -18.69
CA ALA A 17 6.20 1.99 -18.38
C ALA A 17 5.12 1.80 -19.46
N LYS A 18 5.50 1.64 -20.73
CA LYS A 18 4.56 1.37 -21.84
C LYS A 18 3.83 0.04 -21.67
N THR A 19 4.43 -0.95 -21.01
CA THR A 19 3.79 -2.22 -20.69
C THR A 19 2.62 -2.03 -19.74
N ILE A 20 2.78 -1.20 -18.71
CA ILE A 20 1.68 -0.85 -17.79
C ILE A 20 0.54 -0.14 -18.52
N TYR A 21 0.86 0.79 -19.44
CA TYR A 21 -0.14 1.44 -20.29
C TYR A 21 -0.88 0.42 -21.18
N ASN A 22 -0.15 -0.50 -21.79
CA ASN A 22 -0.71 -1.54 -22.65
C ASN A 22 -1.61 -2.50 -21.88
N TRP A 23 -1.30 -2.82 -20.62
CA TRP A 23 -2.20 -3.59 -19.77
C TRP A 23 -3.47 -2.81 -19.48
N ARG A 24 -3.38 -1.53 -19.11
CA ARG A 24 -4.58 -0.71 -18.89
C ARG A 24 -5.49 -0.66 -20.13
N LYS A 25 -4.90 -0.55 -21.32
CA LYS A 25 -5.65 -0.44 -22.59
C LYS A 25 -6.19 -1.77 -23.10
N ASN A 26 -5.36 -2.82 -23.10
CA ASN A 26 -5.62 -4.05 -23.83
C ASN A 26 -5.86 -5.27 -22.92
N LYS A 27 -5.55 -5.17 -21.62
CA LYS A 27 -5.71 -6.23 -20.62
C LYS A 27 -6.22 -5.65 -19.29
N PRO A 28 -7.41 -5.01 -19.28
CA PRO A 28 -7.88 -4.24 -18.12
C PRO A 28 -7.97 -5.06 -16.83
N GLU A 29 -8.31 -6.35 -16.90
CA GLU A 29 -8.34 -7.22 -15.72
C GLU A 29 -6.94 -7.49 -15.14
N LEU A 30 -5.93 -7.66 -15.99
CA LEU A 30 -4.54 -7.77 -15.53
C LEU A 30 -4.10 -6.48 -14.83
N TYR A 31 -4.40 -5.34 -15.45
CA TYR A 31 -4.11 -4.03 -14.86
C TYR A 31 -4.79 -3.86 -13.50
N ARG A 32 -6.08 -4.23 -13.40
CA ARG A 32 -6.85 -4.18 -12.15
C ARG A 32 -6.21 -5.02 -11.05
N ILE A 33 -5.84 -6.28 -11.35
CA ILE A 33 -5.23 -7.19 -10.38
C ILE A 33 -3.88 -6.64 -9.89
N VAL A 34 -3.02 -6.17 -10.80
CA VAL A 34 -1.71 -5.61 -10.46
C VAL A 34 -1.85 -4.37 -9.57
N VAL A 35 -2.73 -3.43 -9.94
CA VAL A 35 -2.96 -2.21 -9.14
C VAL A 35 -3.55 -2.54 -7.76
N LEU A 36 -4.42 -3.55 -7.67
CA LEU A 36 -4.96 -4.00 -6.38
C LEU A 36 -3.86 -4.61 -5.49
N GLY A 37 -2.89 -5.32 -6.05
CA GLY A 37 -1.73 -5.82 -5.31
C GLY A 37 -0.92 -4.70 -4.66
N PHE A 38 -0.61 -3.64 -5.41
CA PHE A 38 0.08 -2.47 -4.86
C PHE A 38 -0.70 -1.77 -3.75
N LYS A 39 -2.00 -1.60 -3.93
CA LYS A 39 -2.86 -1.01 -2.89
C LYS A 39 -2.88 -1.89 -1.64
N PHE A 40 -2.93 -3.21 -1.80
CA PHE A 40 -2.89 -4.14 -0.70
C PHE A 40 -1.63 -3.97 0.15
N ASP A 41 -0.45 -3.87 -0.48
CA ASP A 41 0.82 -3.66 0.23
C ASP A 41 0.83 -2.31 1.00
N GLU A 42 0.31 -1.24 0.39
CA GLU A 42 0.16 0.07 1.04
C GLU A 42 -0.76 -0.02 2.27
N PHE A 43 -1.94 -0.64 2.12
CA PHE A 43 -2.88 -0.82 3.23
C PHE A 43 -2.30 -1.68 4.35
N LEU A 44 -1.54 -2.72 4.00
CA LEU A 44 -0.88 -3.58 4.98
C LEU A 44 0.18 -2.81 5.79
N ALA A 45 0.98 -1.97 5.12
CA ALA A 45 1.96 -1.11 5.80
C ALA A 45 1.26 -0.12 6.75
N GLN A 46 0.25 0.61 6.27
CA GLN A 46 -0.50 1.55 7.10
C GLN A 46 -1.17 0.85 8.30
N SER A 47 -1.73 -0.34 8.09
CA SER A 47 -2.39 -1.09 9.17
C SER A 47 -1.39 -1.47 10.28
N ARG A 48 -0.13 -1.77 9.93
CA ARG A 48 0.93 -2.05 10.91
C ARG A 48 1.33 -0.80 11.70
N GLU A 49 1.46 0.34 11.04
CA GLU A 49 1.74 1.61 11.71
C GLU A 49 0.61 1.96 12.69
N ASN A 50 -0.64 1.84 12.25
CA ASN A 50 -1.81 2.09 13.09
C ASN A 50 -1.83 1.16 14.31
N LEU A 51 -1.49 -0.12 14.15
CA LEU A 51 -1.42 -1.06 15.26
C LEU A 51 -0.38 -0.61 16.30
N ILE A 52 0.81 -0.22 15.86
CA ILE A 52 1.88 0.26 16.75
C ILE A 52 1.43 1.50 17.53
N GLU A 53 0.75 2.44 16.87
CA GLU A 53 0.19 3.63 17.53
C GLU A 53 -0.88 3.27 18.56
N LEU A 54 -1.78 2.33 18.23
CA LEU A 54 -2.82 1.85 19.15
C LEU A 54 -2.22 1.16 20.38
N GLU A 55 -1.16 0.37 20.21
CA GLU A 55 -0.45 -0.28 21.33
C GLU A 55 0.20 0.75 22.26
N LYS A 56 0.80 1.82 21.72
CA LYS A 56 1.35 2.92 22.53
C LYS A 56 0.26 3.61 23.34
N LEU A 57 -0.86 3.97 22.71
CA LEU A 57 -2.00 4.58 23.40
C LEU A 57 -2.57 3.67 24.50
N ALA A 58 -2.63 2.36 24.25
CA ALA A 58 -3.07 1.39 25.25
C ALA A 58 -2.14 1.37 26.47
N GLU A 59 -0.82 1.46 26.27
CA GLU A 59 0.16 1.47 27.36
C GLU A 59 0.15 2.78 28.16
N GLU A 60 0.03 3.91 27.47
CA GLU A 60 -0.20 5.22 28.11
C GLU A 60 -1.47 5.21 28.96
N ASN A 61 -2.57 4.62 28.44
CA ASN A 61 -3.82 4.49 29.18
C ASN A 61 -3.69 3.65 30.45
N LYS A 62 -2.96 2.52 30.38
CA LYS A 62 -2.67 1.70 31.58
C LYS A 62 -1.89 2.50 32.62
N THR A 63 -0.85 3.22 32.19
CA THR A 63 -0.04 4.05 33.09
C THR A 63 -0.88 5.13 33.76
N LEU A 64 -1.80 5.76 33.02
CA LEU A 64 -2.72 6.75 33.57
C LEU A 64 -3.72 6.15 34.57
N ARG A 65 -4.17 4.90 34.37
CA ARG A 65 -5.09 4.21 35.28
C ARG A 65 -4.43 3.70 36.57
N LEU A 66 -3.11 3.56 36.57
CA LEU A 66 -2.32 3.13 37.74
C LEU A 66 -1.88 4.30 38.64
N LYS A 67 -2.10 5.55 38.21
CA LYS A 67 -1.91 6.76 39.00
C LYS A 67 -3.23 7.16 39.68
#